data_AF-A0AAN8X1E1-F1
#
_entry.id   AF-A0AAN8X1E1-F1
#
_cell.length_a   1.000
_cell.length_b   1.000
_cell.length_c   1.000
_cell.angle_alpha   90.00
_cell.angle_beta   90.00
_cell.angle_gamma   90.00
#
_symmetry.space_group_name_H-M   'P 1'
#
loop_
_entity.id
_entity.type
_entity.pdbx_description
1 polymer ?
#
loop_
_entity_poly.entity_id
_entity_poly.type
_entity_poly.pdbx_seq_one_letter_code
_entity_poly.pdbx_strand_id
1 'polypeptide(L)'
;IKVSQEHFPYDRANKFNRGIRKLGMTPEGLSYLDQFRGLITHIGNAMGYVRLVRSGGLHCSSNAARFIPDLQDVISLVQLCDESKISPETMSAAQNLDAVINNLTRNFQQDTDYFKLLVDVFAPALQDSKNNHLKNFYLIIPPLTINFIEHSIAAKDKLNKKNRTGAAFTDDGFAM
;
A
#
# COMPACT_ATOMS: atom_id res chain seq x y z
N ILE A 1 -38.10 -13.28 -16.64
CA ILE A 1 -37.10 -12.57 -15.79
C ILE A 1 -36.18 -11.83 -16.75
N LYS A 2 -36.27 -10.49 -16.85
CA LYS A 2 -35.33 -9.70 -17.67
C LYS A 2 -33.95 -9.85 -17.04
N VAL A 3 -33.01 -10.42 -17.80
CA VAL A 3 -31.59 -10.52 -17.42
C VAL A 3 -31.14 -9.12 -17.00
N SER A 4 -30.70 -9.01 -15.76
CA SER A 4 -30.12 -7.79 -15.20
C SER A 4 -29.12 -7.20 -16.19
N GLN A 5 -29.21 -5.90 -16.48
CA GLN A 5 -28.16 -5.22 -17.24
C GLN A 5 -26.84 -5.34 -16.46
N GLU A 6 -26.00 -6.28 -16.87
CA GLU A 6 -24.61 -6.35 -16.43
C GLU A 6 -23.93 -5.08 -16.91
N HIS A 7 -23.60 -4.18 -15.97
CA HIS A 7 -22.95 -2.91 -16.30
C HIS A 7 -21.54 -3.13 -16.90
N PHE A 8 -20.96 -4.32 -16.68
CA PHE A 8 -19.63 -4.73 -17.14
C PHE A 8 -19.65 -6.17 -17.68
N PRO A 9 -20.22 -6.42 -18.87
CA PRO A 9 -20.34 -7.77 -19.40
C PRO A 9 -18.97 -8.32 -19.82
N TYR A 10 -18.70 -9.58 -19.45
CA TYR A 10 -17.42 -10.25 -19.72
C TYR A 10 -17.02 -10.20 -21.19
N ASP A 11 -17.95 -10.49 -22.10
CA ASP A 11 -17.68 -10.51 -23.54
C ASP A 11 -17.16 -9.18 -24.08
N ARG A 12 -17.67 -8.07 -23.53
CA ARG A 12 -17.20 -6.72 -23.91
C ARG A 12 -15.77 -6.49 -23.42
N ALA A 13 -15.50 -6.85 -22.16
CA ALA A 13 -14.18 -6.72 -21.56
C ALA A 13 -13.14 -7.59 -22.29
N ASN A 14 -13.47 -8.84 -22.61
CA ASN A 14 -12.59 -9.75 -23.35
C ASN A 14 -12.34 -9.26 -24.78
N LYS A 15 -13.38 -8.79 -25.50
CA LYS A 15 -13.23 -8.16 -26.82
C LYS A 15 -12.31 -6.94 -26.75
N PHE A 16 -12.41 -6.12 -25.71
CA PHE A 16 -11.52 -4.98 -25.51
C PHE A 16 -10.07 -5.42 -25.24
N ASN A 17 -9.83 -6.34 -24.30
CA ASN A 17 -8.49 -6.86 -23.97
C ASN A 17 -7.78 -7.44 -25.22
N ARG A 18 -8.50 -8.16 -26.08
CA ARG A 18 -7.95 -8.67 -27.34
C ARG A 18 -7.80 -7.58 -28.40
N GLY A 19 -8.78 -6.69 -28.51
CA GLY A 19 -8.85 -5.65 -29.53
C GLY A 19 -7.77 -4.58 -29.38
N ILE A 20 -7.43 -4.20 -28.14
CA ILE A 20 -6.46 -3.13 -27.86
C ILE A 20 -5.05 -3.44 -28.40
N ARG A 21 -4.71 -4.73 -28.55
CA ARG A 21 -3.44 -5.18 -29.16
C ARG A 21 -3.28 -4.69 -30.61
N LYS A 22 -4.38 -4.41 -31.31
CA LYS A 22 -4.37 -3.88 -32.68
C LYS A 22 -3.90 -2.42 -32.76
N LEU A 23 -3.88 -1.70 -31.64
CA LEU A 23 -3.42 -0.30 -31.60
C LEU A 23 -1.89 -0.19 -31.60
N GLY A 24 -1.19 -1.31 -31.40
CA GLY A 24 0.26 -1.36 -31.35
C GLY A 24 0.76 -2.18 -30.16
N MET A 25 1.96 -2.70 -30.31
CA MET A 25 2.68 -3.45 -29.28
C MET A 25 4.07 -2.84 -29.13
N THR A 26 4.62 -2.89 -27.91
CA THR A 26 6.03 -2.53 -27.69
C THR A 26 6.96 -3.55 -28.34
N PRO A 27 8.28 -3.26 -28.48
CA PRO A 27 9.27 -4.24 -28.95
C PRO A 27 9.29 -5.54 -28.13
N GLU A 28 8.91 -5.47 -26.85
CA GLU A 28 8.80 -6.59 -25.92
C GLU A 28 7.47 -7.35 -26.06
N GLY A 29 6.60 -6.93 -26.99
CA GLY A 29 5.30 -7.55 -27.25
C GLY A 29 4.20 -7.16 -26.26
N LEU A 30 4.37 -6.09 -25.49
CA LEU A 30 3.37 -5.62 -24.53
C LEU A 30 2.34 -4.72 -25.21
N SER A 31 1.06 -4.97 -24.94
CA SER A 31 -0.01 -4.05 -25.32
C SER A 31 -0.04 -2.84 -24.40
N TYR A 32 -0.78 -1.81 -24.77
CA TYR A 32 -1.06 -0.68 -23.86
C TYR A 32 -1.70 -1.14 -22.55
N LEU A 33 -2.54 -2.17 -22.59
CA LEU A 33 -3.19 -2.70 -21.40
C LEU A 33 -2.19 -3.42 -20.49
N ASP A 34 -1.20 -4.12 -21.06
CA ASP A 34 -0.15 -4.79 -20.30
C ASP A 34 0.78 -3.78 -19.61
N GLN A 35 1.16 -2.71 -20.33
CA GLN A 35 1.94 -1.61 -19.76
C GLN A 35 1.18 -0.94 -18.62
N PHE A 36 -0.12 -0.73 -18.80
CA PHE A 36 -0.94 -0.06 -17.80
C PHE A 36 -1.20 -0.94 -16.57
N ARG A 37 -1.42 -2.25 -16.76
CA ARG A 37 -1.42 -3.23 -15.67
C ARG A 37 -0.11 -3.16 -14.89
N GLY A 38 1.03 -3.14 -15.57
CA GLY A 38 2.34 -3.00 -14.93
C GLY A 38 2.49 -1.72 -14.12
N LEU A 39 1.98 -0.59 -14.63
CA LEU A 39 1.96 0.67 -13.89
C LEU A 39 1.12 0.57 -12.60
N ILE A 40 -0.10 0.03 -12.69
CA ILE A 40 -0.98 -0.17 -11.52
C ILE A 40 -0.29 -1.09 -10.50
N THR A 41 0.30 -2.20 -10.94
CA THR A 41 1.09 -3.10 -10.10
C THR A 41 2.21 -2.36 -9.37
N HIS A 42 2.97 -1.50 -10.06
CA HIS A 42 4.05 -0.74 -9.43
C HIS A 42 3.54 0.25 -8.37
N ILE A 43 2.40 0.90 -8.63
CA ILE A 43 1.76 1.80 -7.66
C ILE A 43 1.34 1.01 -6.41
N GLY A 44 0.66 -0.12 -6.56
CA GLY A 44 0.25 -0.92 -5.41
C GLY A 44 1.40 -1.60 -4.68
N ASN A 45 2.49 -1.96 -5.38
CA ASN A 45 3.74 -2.42 -4.74
C ASN A 45 4.36 -1.32 -3.87
N ALA A 46 4.38 -0.07 -4.34
CA ALA A 46 4.84 1.06 -3.54
C ALA A 46 3.93 1.29 -2.32
N MET A 47 2.61 1.18 -2.48
CA MET A 47 1.66 1.21 -1.36
C MET A 47 1.92 0.08 -0.35
N GLY A 48 2.16 -1.14 -0.84
CA GLY A 48 2.50 -2.30 -0.02
C GLY A 48 3.77 -2.07 0.77
N TYR A 49 4.81 -1.52 0.15
CA TYR A 49 6.06 -1.16 0.81
C TYR A 49 5.85 -0.14 1.93
N VAL A 50 5.11 0.94 1.67
CA VAL A 50 4.81 1.96 2.69
C VAL A 50 4.03 1.35 3.86
N ARG A 51 3.03 0.50 3.59
CA ARG A 51 2.29 -0.23 4.63
C ARG A 51 3.20 -1.16 5.43
N LEU A 52 4.12 -1.88 4.77
CA LEU A 52 5.07 -2.77 5.42
C LEU A 52 6.00 -2.01 6.38
N VAL A 53 6.58 -0.89 5.91
CA VAL A 53 7.46 -0.05 6.74
C VAL A 53 6.72 0.48 7.96
N ARG A 54 5.48 0.96 7.80
CA ARG A 54 4.63 1.40 8.92
C ARG A 54 4.40 0.27 9.93
N SER A 55 3.97 -0.89 9.46
CA SER A 55 3.70 -2.05 10.33
C SER A 55 4.96 -2.53 11.05
N GLY A 56 6.12 -2.53 10.37
CA GLY A 56 7.40 -2.86 10.99
C GLY A 56 7.82 -1.86 12.07
N GLY A 57 7.64 -0.57 11.81
CA GLY A 57 7.88 0.50 12.79
C GLY A 57 6.99 0.34 14.02
N LEU A 58 5.68 0.17 13.80
CA LEU A 58 4.71 -0.05 14.88
C LEU A 58 5.02 -1.32 15.69
N HIS A 59 5.44 -2.40 15.03
CA HIS A 59 5.83 -3.63 15.71
C HIS A 59 7.04 -3.42 16.64
N CYS A 60 8.05 -2.68 16.17
CA CYS A 60 9.21 -2.32 17.01
C CYS A 60 8.79 -1.47 18.21
N SER A 61 8.01 -0.41 17.98
CA SER A 61 7.49 0.46 19.05
C SER A 61 6.60 -0.30 20.03
N SER A 62 5.78 -1.23 19.56
CA SER A 62 4.91 -2.07 20.40
C SER A 62 5.71 -2.98 21.33
N ASN A 63 6.81 -3.58 20.85
CA ASN A 63 7.66 -4.41 21.71
C ASN A 63 8.34 -3.59 22.82
N ALA A 64 8.75 -2.36 22.51
CA ALA A 64 9.33 -1.46 23.50
C ALA A 64 8.26 -0.90 24.48
N ALA A 65 7.01 -0.75 24.03
CA ALA A 65 5.88 -0.29 24.83
C ALA A 65 5.23 -1.32 25.73
N ARG A 66 5.53 -2.61 25.57
CA ARG A 66 4.78 -3.72 26.19
C ARG A 66 4.66 -3.69 27.71
N PHE A 67 5.51 -2.91 28.38
CA PHE A 67 5.54 -2.78 29.83
C PHE A 67 4.78 -1.55 30.35
N ILE A 68 4.29 -0.71 29.45
CA ILE A 68 3.49 0.47 29.79
C ILE A 68 2.02 0.05 29.72
N PRO A 69 1.28 0.07 30.85
CA PRO A 69 -0.10 -0.41 30.90
C PRO A 69 -1.05 0.41 30.03
N ASP A 70 -0.88 1.74 30.06
CA ASP A 70 -1.66 2.68 29.27
C ASP A 70 -0.74 3.74 28.64
N LEU A 71 -0.71 3.79 27.32
CA LEU A 71 0.07 4.77 26.55
C LEU A 71 -0.66 6.11 26.40
N GLN A 72 -1.96 6.16 26.70
CA GLN A 72 -2.76 7.38 26.66
C GLN A 72 -2.67 8.16 27.98
N ASP A 73 -2.45 7.46 29.09
CA ASP A 73 -2.34 8.02 30.44
C ASP A 73 -1.04 7.58 31.13
N VAL A 74 0.09 8.09 30.63
CA VAL A 74 1.40 7.84 31.25
C VAL A 74 1.62 8.83 32.40
N ILE A 75 1.71 8.30 33.62
CA ILE A 75 2.08 9.07 34.83
C ILE A 75 3.53 9.53 34.73
N SER A 76 3.82 10.80 35.03
CA SER A 76 5.19 11.32 35.06
C SER A 76 5.94 10.80 36.29
N LEU A 77 7.05 10.10 36.06
CA LEU A 77 7.90 9.63 37.14
C LEU A 77 8.58 10.79 37.86
N VAL A 78 8.92 11.86 37.13
CA VAL A 78 9.50 13.08 37.72
C VAL A 78 8.59 13.66 38.80
N GLN A 79 7.28 13.76 38.55
CA GLN A 79 6.32 14.27 39.54
C GLN A 79 6.28 13.39 40.81
N LEU A 80 6.26 12.07 40.64
CA LEU A 80 6.29 11.12 41.76
C LEU A 80 7.58 11.23 42.57
N CYS A 81 8.72 11.48 41.90
CA CYS A 81 10.01 11.67 42.55
C CYS A 81 10.10 12.99 43.32
N ASP A 82 9.55 14.08 42.79
CA ASP A 82 9.51 15.38 43.47
C ASP A 82 8.70 15.30 44.77
N GLU A 83 7.55 14.61 44.75
CA GLU A 83 6.70 14.39 45.93
C GLU A 83 7.42 13.57 47.02
N SER A 84 8.29 12.65 46.61
CA SER A 84 8.97 11.70 47.50
C SER A 84 10.33 12.18 48.02
N LYS A 85 10.81 13.37 47.61
CA LYS A 85 12.11 13.96 48.02
C LYS A 85 13.31 13.02 47.85
N ILE A 86 13.42 12.39 46.68
CA ILE A 86 14.46 11.37 46.40
C ILE A 86 15.80 12.02 46.01
N SER A 87 16.85 11.19 45.88
CA SER A 87 18.21 11.64 45.53
C SER A 87 18.28 12.29 44.15
N PRO A 88 19.24 13.20 43.91
CA PRO A 88 19.39 13.87 42.62
C PRO A 88 19.72 12.90 41.48
N GLU A 89 20.41 11.79 41.75
CA GLU A 89 20.69 10.75 40.75
C GLU A 89 19.41 10.04 40.31
N THR A 90 18.51 9.77 41.26
CA THR A 90 17.22 9.15 40.97
C THR A 90 16.34 10.10 40.15
N MET A 91 16.37 11.41 40.48
CA MET A 91 15.68 12.44 39.71
C MET A 91 16.17 12.49 38.26
N SER A 92 17.49 12.45 38.06
CA SER A 92 18.09 12.42 36.71
C SER A 92 17.67 11.17 35.92
N ALA A 93 17.63 10.01 36.56
CA ALA A 93 17.14 8.78 35.93
C ALA A 93 15.65 8.86 35.57
N ALA A 94 14.82 9.45 36.43
CA ALA A 94 13.40 9.65 36.17
C ALA A 94 13.15 10.58 34.97
N GLN A 95 13.91 11.68 34.85
CA GLN A 95 13.83 12.58 33.70
C GLN A 95 14.16 11.87 32.39
N ASN A 96 15.21 11.03 32.39
CA ASN A 96 15.55 10.23 31.22
C ASN A 96 14.47 9.21 30.87
N LEU A 97 13.88 8.55 31.87
CA LEU A 97 12.80 7.59 31.63
C LEU A 97 11.56 8.27 31.05
N ASP A 98 11.11 9.38 31.64
CA ASP A 98 9.98 10.15 31.13
C ASP A 98 10.24 10.64 29.70
N ALA A 99 11.46 11.07 29.37
CA ALA A 99 11.83 11.47 28.02
C ALA A 99 11.77 10.30 27.01
N VAL A 100 12.21 9.10 27.42
CA VAL A 100 12.14 7.88 26.61
C VAL A 100 10.69 7.44 26.40
N ILE A 101 9.88 7.42 27.45
CA ILE A 101 8.46 7.04 27.37
C ILE A 101 7.70 8.04 26.49
N ASN A 102 7.92 9.35 26.66
CA ASN A 102 7.30 10.36 25.80
C ASN A 102 7.66 10.19 24.32
N ASN A 103 8.92 9.86 24.02
CA ASN A 103 9.32 9.53 22.65
C ASN A 103 8.58 8.30 22.12
N LEU A 104 8.47 7.27 22.94
CA LEU A 104 7.83 6.02 22.59
C LEU A 104 6.32 6.22 22.32
N THR A 105 5.61 6.94 23.19
CA THR A 105 4.19 7.29 23.02
C THR A 105 3.96 8.08 21.74
N ARG A 106 4.79 9.09 21.46
CA ARG A 106 4.70 9.87 20.20
C ARG A 106 4.88 9.03 18.95
N ASN A 107 5.85 8.12 18.95
CA ASN A 107 6.09 7.22 17.81
C ASN A 107 4.99 6.18 17.65
N PHE A 108 4.37 5.74 18.75
CA PHE A 108 3.25 4.80 18.72
C PHE A 108 1.96 5.45 18.20
N GLN A 109 1.70 6.70 18.57
CA GLN A 109 0.51 7.48 18.18
C GLN A 109 0.62 8.13 16.80
N GLN A 110 1.68 7.86 16.02
CA GLN A 110 1.88 8.53 14.74
C GLN A 110 0.86 8.04 13.68
N ASP A 111 -0.30 8.70 13.65
CA ASP A 111 -1.33 8.60 12.63
C ASP A 111 -0.90 9.29 11.33
N THR A 112 0.26 8.91 10.81
CA THR A 112 0.62 9.29 9.44
C THR A 112 -0.29 8.52 8.49
N ASP A 113 -1.34 9.17 8.00
CA ASP A 113 -2.24 8.63 6.99
C ASP A 113 -1.52 8.60 5.64
N TYR A 114 -0.61 7.62 5.48
CA TYR A 114 0.20 7.46 4.28
C TYR A 114 -0.66 7.22 3.04
N PHE A 115 -1.85 6.63 3.20
CA PHE A 115 -2.79 6.47 2.11
C PHE A 115 -3.27 7.83 1.63
N LYS A 116 -3.66 8.72 2.56
CA LYS A 116 -4.00 10.10 2.23
C LYS A 116 -2.83 10.84 1.56
N LEU A 117 -1.60 10.69 2.04
CA LEU A 117 -0.43 11.30 1.40
C LEU A 117 -0.27 10.85 -0.06
N LEU A 118 -0.49 9.57 -0.35
CA LEU A 118 -0.45 9.06 -1.72
C LEU A 118 -1.61 9.58 -2.57
N VAL A 119 -2.84 9.61 -2.03
CA VAL A 119 -3.99 10.20 -2.71
C VAL A 119 -3.74 11.68 -3.02
N ASP A 120 -3.20 12.44 -2.07
CA ASP A 120 -2.91 13.86 -2.22
C ASP A 120 -1.83 14.12 -3.30
N VAL A 121 -0.88 13.19 -3.48
CA VAL A 121 0.14 13.27 -4.54
C VAL A 121 -0.40 12.86 -5.90
N PHE A 122 -1.13 11.74 -5.98
CA PHE A 122 -1.57 11.17 -7.26
C PHE A 122 -2.87 11.79 -7.80
N ALA A 123 -3.81 12.19 -6.94
CA ALA A 123 -5.09 12.73 -7.39
C ALA A 123 -4.94 13.98 -8.27
N PRO A 124 -4.10 14.98 -7.95
CA PRO A 124 -3.91 16.14 -8.83
C PRO A 124 -3.30 15.75 -10.17
N ALA A 125 -2.35 14.82 -10.18
CA ALA A 125 -1.72 14.35 -11.41
C ALA A 125 -2.70 13.59 -12.32
N LEU A 126 -3.56 12.75 -11.75
CA LEU A 126 -4.55 11.96 -12.49
C LEU A 126 -5.77 12.78 -12.92
N GLN A 127 -6.11 13.85 -12.19
CA GLN A 127 -7.22 14.75 -12.50
C GLN A 127 -6.83 15.93 -13.40
N ASP A 128 -5.57 16.03 -13.82
CA ASP A 128 -5.11 17.04 -14.77
C ASP A 128 -5.93 17.00 -16.08
N SER A 129 -6.19 18.16 -16.67
CA SER A 129 -6.92 18.29 -17.93
C SER A 129 -6.32 17.48 -19.10
N LYS A 130 -5.01 17.23 -19.10
CA LYS A 130 -4.32 16.35 -20.06
C LYS A 130 -4.76 14.90 -19.91
N ASN A 131 -5.21 14.52 -18.72
CA ASN A 131 -5.64 13.18 -18.35
C ASN A 131 -7.17 13.03 -18.29
N ASN A 132 -7.92 13.84 -19.06
CA ASN A 132 -9.38 13.75 -19.16
C ASN A 132 -9.89 12.33 -19.50
N HIS A 133 -9.09 11.53 -20.19
CA HIS A 133 -9.39 10.13 -20.51
C HIS A 133 -9.55 9.24 -19.25
N LEU A 134 -8.96 9.62 -18.11
CA LEU A 134 -9.08 8.89 -16.83
C LEU A 134 -10.43 9.11 -16.13
N LYS A 135 -11.27 10.06 -16.56
CA LYS A 135 -12.65 10.21 -16.03
C LYS A 135 -13.49 8.95 -16.22
N ASN A 136 -13.20 8.20 -17.27
CA ASN A 136 -13.85 6.94 -17.60
C ASN A 136 -12.98 5.72 -17.24
N PHE A 137 -11.99 5.87 -16.36
CA PHE A 137 -11.09 4.80 -15.96
C PHE A 137 -11.84 3.54 -15.49
N TYR A 138 -12.98 3.70 -14.81
CA TYR A 138 -13.81 2.58 -14.37
C TYR A 138 -14.27 1.65 -15.51
N LEU A 139 -14.39 2.15 -16.74
CA LEU A 139 -14.72 1.34 -17.93
C LEU A 139 -13.59 0.37 -18.32
N ILE A 140 -12.35 0.67 -17.94
CA ILE A 140 -11.17 -0.09 -18.31
C ILE A 140 -10.77 -1.12 -17.24
N ILE A 141 -11.38 -1.04 -16.05
CA ILE A 141 -11.13 -1.99 -14.96
C ILE A 141 -11.46 -3.43 -15.38
N PRO A 142 -12.65 -3.75 -15.96
CA PRO A 142 -12.94 -5.12 -16.35
C PRO A 142 -11.94 -5.74 -17.36
N PRO A 143 -11.57 -5.07 -18.47
CA PRO A 143 -10.55 -5.63 -19.36
C PRO A 143 -9.17 -5.72 -18.71
N LEU A 144 -8.80 -4.78 -17.83
CA LEU A 144 -7.56 -4.87 -17.04
C LEU A 144 -7.56 -6.09 -16.12
N THR A 145 -8.67 -6.39 -15.46
CA THR A 145 -8.78 -7.58 -14.59
C THR A 145 -8.61 -8.87 -15.39
N ILE A 146 -9.22 -8.96 -16.59
CA ILE A 146 -9.00 -10.11 -17.48
C ILE A 146 -7.52 -10.21 -17.88
N ASN A 147 -6.92 -9.09 -18.29
CA ASN A 147 -5.51 -9.02 -18.65
C ASN A 147 -4.59 -9.47 -17.49
N PHE A 148 -4.90 -9.04 -16.27
CA PHE A 148 -4.20 -9.44 -15.06
C PHE A 148 -4.30 -10.95 -14.81
N ILE A 149 -5.51 -11.52 -14.88
CA ILE A 149 -5.70 -12.97 -14.67
C ILE A 149 -4.94 -13.77 -15.74
N GLU A 150 -5.03 -13.40 -17.02
CA GLU A 150 -4.27 -14.04 -18.11
C GLU A 150 -2.75 -13.97 -17.85
N HIS A 151 -2.26 -12.80 -17.43
CA HIS A 151 -0.87 -12.62 -17.06
C HIS A 151 -0.47 -13.48 -15.85
N SER A 152 -1.26 -13.51 -14.78
CA SER A 152 -0.97 -14.30 -13.58
C SER A 152 -0.91 -15.80 -13.87
N ILE A 153 -1.81 -16.33 -14.72
CA ILE A 153 -1.76 -17.73 -15.16
C ILE A 153 -0.46 -17.99 -15.92
N ALA A 154 -0.14 -17.15 -16.92
CA ALA A 154 1.07 -17.31 -17.71
C ALA A 154 2.35 -17.18 -16.87
N ALA A 155 2.37 -16.30 -15.86
CA ALA A 155 3.48 -16.10 -14.95
C ALA A 155 3.67 -17.33 -14.03
N LYS A 156 2.58 -17.93 -13.55
CA LYS A 156 2.62 -19.18 -12.76
C LYS A 156 3.11 -20.36 -13.59
N ASP A 157 2.64 -20.50 -14.83
CA ASP A 157 3.09 -21.56 -15.75
C ASP A 157 4.61 -21.50 -16.00
N LYS A 158 5.19 -20.30 -15.99
CA LYS A 158 6.64 -20.11 -16.16
C LYS A 158 7.47 -20.53 -14.94
N LEU A 159 6.89 -20.63 -13.74
CA LEU A 159 7.63 -21.07 -12.54
C LEU A 159 8.17 -22.50 -12.69
N ASN A 160 7.43 -23.33 -13.42
CA ASN A 160 7.78 -24.72 -13.67
C ASN A 160 8.74 -24.91 -14.86
N LYS A 161 9.11 -23.83 -15.56
CA LYS A 161 10.00 -23.88 -16.72
C LYS A 161 11.45 -23.60 -16.33
N LYS A 162 12.40 -24.13 -17.13
CA LYS A 162 13.85 -23.91 -16.93
C LYS A 162 14.23 -22.43 -17.09
N ASN A 163 13.56 -21.72 -17.98
CA ASN A 163 13.63 -20.26 -18.08
C ASN A 163 12.50 -19.64 -17.26
N ARG A 164 12.87 -18.96 -16.16
CA ARG A 164 11.94 -18.33 -15.21
C ARG A 164 11.74 -16.83 -15.46
N THR A 165 12.22 -16.30 -16.59
CA THR A 165 12.08 -14.87 -16.92
C THR A 165 10.60 -14.49 -17.01
N GLY A 166 10.17 -13.54 -16.17
CA GLY A 166 8.77 -13.13 -16.04
C GLY A 166 7.87 -14.19 -15.39
N ALA A 167 8.44 -15.11 -14.62
CA ALA A 167 7.69 -15.96 -13.71
C ALA A 167 7.44 -15.21 -12.40
N ALA A 168 6.22 -15.31 -11.87
CA ALA A 168 5.84 -14.65 -10.63
C ALA A 168 4.95 -15.59 -9.81
N PHE A 169 5.24 -15.67 -8.51
CA PHE A 169 4.42 -16.44 -7.56
C PHE A 169 3.22 -15.62 -7.09
N THR A 170 3.44 -14.34 -6.78
CA THR A 170 2.42 -13.34 -6.42
C THR A 170 2.57 -12.09 -7.28
N ASP A 171 1.48 -11.36 -7.44
CA ASP A 171 1.43 -10.05 -8.12
C ASP A 171 0.28 -9.24 -7.48
N ASP A 172 0.38 -9.05 -6.15
CA ASP A 172 -0.63 -8.46 -5.29
C ASP A 172 -0.70 -6.93 -5.40
N GLY A 173 0.37 -6.29 -5.87
CA GLY A 173 0.39 -4.86 -6.18
C GLY A 173 -0.70 -4.43 -7.15
N PHE A 174 -1.20 -5.31 -8.03
CA PHE A 174 -2.30 -4.94 -8.92
C PHE A 174 -3.64 -4.74 -8.18
N ALA A 175 -3.86 -5.47 -7.09
CA ALA A 175 -5.13 -5.48 -6.35
C ALA A 175 -5.20 -4.47 -5.19
N MET A 176 -4.05 -3.89 -4.82
CA MET A 176 -3.85 -2.98 -3.69
C MET A 176 -4.34 -1.56 -3.96
#